data_AF-A0A2C6B430-F1
#
_entry.id   AF-A0A2C6B430-F1
#
_cell.length_a   1.000
_cell.length_b   1.000
_cell.length_c   1.000
_cell.angle_alpha   90.00
_cell.angle_beta   90.00
_cell.angle_gamma   90.00
#
_symmetry.space_group_name_H-M   'P 1'
#
loop_
_entity.id
_entity.type
_entity.pdbx_description
1 polymer ?
#
loop_
_entity_poly.entity_id
_entity_poly.type
_entity_poly.pdbx_seq_one_letter_code
_entity_poly.pdbx_strand_id
1 'polypeptide(L)'
;MKEYPDEIIKNASDKLSKLHNVIYNKPIINYYLEEENNLDKVLNIFLRVNSMGTKLNYSDLLLSIATAQWQERDAREEINKLVDELNKIGDGFDIDKDFVLRASLYLIKEIKNIRFKVDNFKKENMDLIEENWDNIANSLDITLKLLKSFGYNKDNLSAYTPVLPVALYILENNIDYKIINHSSFNEDRELIKEWIIKSTLKRIFTGSENIAKIVRDVVLENGENLFPLKKIKEKLKMIPGRSINFSEEEVESLLDYGYYNEGTFSILQLLYPNLDYRNKFHIDHIYPKSKFNQKYLKKQNVDFSQLYDSNYLANLQLLEGNQNIEKSNKEFKDWLEENFSKEEKKEYFKKNYIPTNIDFTFENYNEFLLERDQLLLKQLKKILLEKE
;
A
#
# COMPACT_ATOMS: atom_id res chain seq x y z
N MET A 1 43.93 -18.38 -46.66
CA MET A 1 43.42 -18.09 -45.30
C MET A 1 44.63 -17.71 -44.45
N LYS A 2 44.58 -16.61 -43.68
CA LYS A 2 45.69 -16.28 -42.77
C LYS A 2 45.71 -17.35 -41.67
N GLU A 3 46.82 -18.08 -41.56
CA GLU A 3 47.03 -19.02 -40.46
C GLU A 3 47.15 -18.22 -39.16
N TYR A 4 46.37 -18.61 -38.16
CA TYR A 4 46.46 -18.02 -36.84
C TYR A 4 47.74 -18.50 -36.16
N PRO A 5 48.41 -17.64 -35.36
CA PRO A 5 49.56 -18.07 -34.56
C PRO A 5 49.25 -19.30 -33.71
N ASP A 6 50.21 -20.23 -33.60
CA ASP A 6 50.05 -21.50 -32.87
C ASP A 6 49.58 -21.31 -31.41
N GLU A 7 49.97 -20.21 -30.78
CA GLU A 7 49.57 -19.86 -29.42
C GLU A 7 48.05 -19.61 -29.31
N ILE A 8 47.44 -19.00 -30.33
CA ILE A 8 45.99 -18.77 -30.38
C ILE A 8 45.25 -20.10 -30.56
N ILE A 9 45.75 -20.96 -31.46
CA ILE A 9 45.18 -22.28 -31.71
C ILE A 9 45.23 -23.15 -30.45
N LYS A 10 46.38 -23.15 -29.76
CA LYS A 10 46.56 -23.87 -28.49
C LYS A 10 45.61 -23.35 -27.40
N ASN A 11 45.52 -22.03 -27.23
CA ASN A 11 44.64 -21.43 -26.23
C ASN A 11 43.15 -21.73 -26.52
N ALA A 12 42.75 -21.71 -27.79
CA ALA A 12 41.41 -22.11 -28.20
C ALA A 12 41.13 -23.60 -27.91
N SER A 13 42.09 -24.48 -28.23
CA SER A 13 42.01 -25.92 -27.94
C SER A 13 41.93 -26.20 -26.44
N ASP A 14 42.73 -25.51 -25.61
CA ASP A 14 42.72 -25.64 -24.16
C ASP A 14 41.38 -25.18 -23.56
N LYS A 15 40.82 -24.08 -24.06
CA LYS A 15 39.50 -23.57 -23.65
C LYS A 15 38.39 -24.54 -24.04
N LEU A 16 38.40 -25.06 -25.26
CA LEU A 16 37.41 -26.05 -25.74
C LEU A 16 37.51 -27.35 -24.95
N SER A 17 38.73 -27.83 -24.68
CA SER A 17 38.99 -29.02 -23.87
C SER A 17 38.51 -28.82 -22.44
N LYS A 18 38.74 -27.65 -21.85
CA LYS A 18 38.25 -27.30 -20.51
C LYS A 18 36.71 -27.24 -20.48
N LEU A 19 36.08 -26.65 -21.50
CA LEU A 19 34.62 -26.61 -21.61
C LEU A 19 34.03 -28.03 -21.73
N HIS A 20 34.58 -28.85 -22.62
CA HIS A 20 34.16 -30.25 -22.78
C HIS A 20 34.32 -31.02 -21.46
N ASN A 21 35.45 -30.87 -20.79
CA ASN A 21 35.72 -31.55 -19.52
C ASN A 21 34.75 -31.09 -18.43
N VAL A 22 34.40 -29.80 -18.37
CA VAL A 22 33.42 -29.27 -17.41
C VAL A 22 32.03 -29.82 -17.71
N ILE A 23 31.57 -29.80 -18.96
CA ILE A 23 30.20 -30.21 -19.33
C ILE A 23 29.99 -31.73 -19.27
N TYR A 24 30.93 -32.51 -19.81
CA TYR A 24 30.71 -33.94 -20.05
C TYR A 24 31.39 -34.86 -19.04
N ASN A 25 32.50 -34.43 -18.44
CA ASN A 25 33.33 -35.32 -17.62
C ASN A 25 33.29 -34.96 -16.13
N LYS A 26 33.07 -33.68 -15.79
CA LYS A 26 32.91 -33.26 -14.40
C LYS A 26 31.44 -33.39 -14.01
N PRO A 27 31.11 -34.18 -12.97
CA PRO A 27 29.80 -34.11 -12.36
C PRO A 27 29.69 -32.77 -11.63
N ILE A 28 29.18 -31.73 -12.30
CA ILE A 28 28.95 -30.41 -11.68
C ILE A 28 27.63 -30.37 -10.89
N ILE A 29 27.13 -31.52 -10.45
CA ILE A 29 25.97 -31.58 -9.57
C ILE A 29 26.50 -31.47 -8.15
N ASN A 30 26.52 -30.26 -7.62
CA ASN A 30 26.69 -30.05 -6.19
C ASN A 30 25.40 -30.47 -5.51
N TYR A 31 25.42 -31.61 -4.83
CA TYR A 31 24.30 -32.06 -4.00
C TYR A 31 24.72 -32.02 -2.53
N TYR A 32 23.78 -31.63 -1.69
CA TYR A 32 23.90 -31.66 -0.25
C TYR A 32 22.61 -32.29 0.26
N LEU A 33 22.73 -33.32 1.10
CA LEU A 33 21.58 -33.95 1.74
C LEU A 33 21.25 -33.17 3.01
N GLU A 34 20.11 -32.50 3.02
CA GLU A 34 19.56 -31.92 4.24
C GLU A 34 18.86 -33.02 5.03
N GLU A 35 19.40 -33.36 6.20
CA GLU A 35 18.88 -34.44 7.05
C GLU A 35 17.74 -33.95 7.97
N GLU A 36 17.64 -32.64 8.21
CA GLU A 36 16.54 -32.08 9.00
C GLU A 36 15.24 -32.09 8.20
N ASN A 37 14.18 -32.67 8.79
CA ASN A 37 12.83 -32.65 8.21
C ASN A 37 12.13 -31.31 8.45
N ASN A 38 12.78 -30.20 8.06
CA ASN A 38 12.26 -28.85 8.16
C ASN A 38 11.99 -28.30 6.75
N LEU A 39 10.72 -28.30 6.35
CA LEU A 39 10.29 -27.86 5.03
C LEU A 39 10.64 -26.39 4.75
N ASP A 40 10.56 -25.51 5.76
CA ASP A 40 10.97 -24.10 5.62
C ASP A 40 12.48 -23.98 5.31
N LYS A 41 13.33 -24.80 5.94
CA LYS A 41 14.77 -24.83 5.69
C LYS A 41 15.08 -25.35 4.29
N VAL A 42 14.45 -26.47 3.90
CA VAL A 42 14.57 -27.05 2.55
C VAL A 42 14.15 -26.03 1.49
N LEU A 43 13.05 -25.31 1.72
CA LEU A 43 12.57 -24.26 0.83
C LEU A 43 13.56 -23.08 0.75
N ASN A 44 14.10 -22.62 1.87
CA ASN A 44 15.09 -21.54 1.86
C ASN A 44 16.36 -21.93 1.09
N ILE A 45 16.82 -23.18 1.23
CA ILE A 45 17.92 -23.73 0.43
C ILE A 45 17.53 -23.72 -1.05
N PHE A 46 16.34 -24.22 -1.39
CA PHE A 46 15.83 -24.28 -2.75
C PHE A 46 15.73 -22.89 -3.40
N LEU A 47 15.17 -21.89 -2.70
CA LEU A 47 15.07 -20.50 -3.16
C LEU A 47 16.46 -19.91 -3.39
N ARG A 48 17.40 -20.14 -2.47
CA ARG A 48 18.77 -19.63 -2.58
C ARG A 48 19.53 -20.25 -3.75
N VAL A 49 19.40 -21.55 -3.97
CA VAL A 49 20.04 -22.25 -5.10
C VAL A 49 19.47 -21.80 -6.45
N ASN A 50 18.15 -21.59 -6.52
CA ASN A 50 17.48 -21.12 -7.74
C ASN A 50 17.50 -19.59 -7.93
N SER A 51 18.05 -18.84 -6.96
CA SER A 51 18.06 -17.37 -6.99
C SER A 51 18.86 -16.76 -8.14
N MET A 52 19.79 -17.53 -8.75
CA MET A 52 20.53 -17.13 -9.94
C MET A 52 19.86 -17.51 -11.27
N GLY A 53 18.73 -18.22 -11.22
CA GLY A 53 17.88 -18.55 -12.37
C GLY A 53 16.52 -17.83 -12.30
N THR A 54 15.45 -18.47 -12.77
CA THR A 54 14.08 -17.96 -12.55
C THR A 54 13.72 -18.09 -11.09
N LYS A 55 13.60 -16.95 -10.40
CA LYS A 55 13.26 -16.91 -8.98
C LYS A 55 11.84 -17.45 -8.78
N LEU A 56 11.73 -18.66 -8.22
CA LEU A 56 10.47 -19.16 -7.70
C LEU A 56 10.10 -18.34 -6.46
N ASN A 57 8.87 -17.85 -6.38
CA ASN A 57 8.42 -17.12 -5.20
C ASN A 57 7.97 -18.12 -4.12
N TYR A 58 8.17 -17.76 -2.85
CA TYR A 58 7.75 -18.56 -1.70
C TYR A 58 6.27 -18.99 -1.82
N SER A 59 5.42 -18.07 -2.29
CA SER A 59 4.00 -18.28 -2.54
C SER A 59 3.71 -19.31 -3.63
N ASP A 60 4.59 -19.50 -4.62
CA ASP A 60 4.41 -20.54 -5.66
C ASP A 60 4.66 -21.95 -5.12
N LEU A 61 5.54 -22.10 -4.11
CA LEU A 61 5.66 -23.37 -3.40
C LEU A 61 4.40 -23.62 -2.57
N LEU A 62 3.98 -22.63 -1.76
CA LEU A 62 2.77 -22.77 -0.96
C LEU A 62 1.55 -23.11 -1.82
N LEU A 63 1.45 -22.50 -3.00
CA LEU A 63 0.41 -22.83 -3.97
C LEU A 63 0.50 -24.27 -4.44
N SER A 64 1.71 -24.79 -4.66
CA SER A 64 1.92 -26.20 -5.04
C SER A 64 1.53 -27.16 -3.91
N ILE A 65 1.78 -26.77 -2.66
CA ILE A 65 1.34 -27.51 -1.47
C ILE A 65 -0.19 -27.47 -1.36
N ALA A 66 -0.80 -26.29 -1.51
CA ALA A 66 -2.25 -26.13 -1.48
C ALA A 66 -2.92 -26.96 -2.59
N THR A 67 -2.39 -26.93 -3.81
CA THR A 67 -2.90 -27.72 -4.95
C THR A 67 -2.85 -29.22 -4.69
N ALA A 68 -1.82 -29.70 -3.98
CA ALA A 68 -1.70 -31.11 -3.63
C ALA A 68 -2.63 -31.52 -2.48
N GLN A 69 -3.07 -30.56 -1.65
CA GLN A 69 -3.87 -30.82 -0.46
C GLN A 69 -5.36 -30.59 -0.69
N TRP A 70 -5.76 -29.59 -1.48
CA TRP A 70 -7.17 -29.35 -1.81
C TRP A 70 -7.74 -30.53 -2.61
N GLN A 71 -8.98 -30.92 -2.32
CA GLN A 71 -9.60 -32.13 -2.89
C GLN A 71 -10.75 -31.82 -3.84
N GLU A 72 -11.52 -30.78 -3.53
CA GLU A 72 -12.75 -30.43 -4.24
C GLU A 72 -12.51 -29.33 -5.29
N ARG A 73 -11.44 -28.54 -5.14
CA ARG A 73 -11.13 -27.41 -6.02
C ARG A 73 -9.64 -27.37 -6.39
N ASP A 74 -9.35 -26.83 -7.57
CA ASP A 74 -7.97 -26.50 -7.94
C ASP A 74 -7.54 -25.21 -7.23
N ALA A 75 -6.77 -25.36 -6.15
CA ALA A 75 -6.26 -24.23 -5.37
C ALA A 75 -5.51 -23.20 -6.23
N ARG A 76 -4.75 -23.66 -7.24
CA ARG A 76 -3.99 -22.78 -8.12
C ARG A 76 -4.93 -21.95 -8.99
N GLU A 77 -5.94 -22.57 -9.58
CA GLU A 77 -6.92 -21.83 -10.38
C GLU A 77 -7.69 -20.81 -9.53
N GLU A 78 -8.22 -21.25 -8.39
CA GLU A 78 -9.03 -20.43 -7.48
C GLU A 78 -8.25 -19.21 -6.93
N ILE A 79 -7.02 -19.41 -6.46
CA ILE A 79 -6.20 -18.31 -5.93
C ILE A 79 -5.83 -17.31 -7.03
N ASN A 80 -5.44 -17.77 -8.23
CA ASN A 80 -5.11 -16.86 -9.32
C ASN A 80 -6.33 -16.08 -9.79
N LYS A 81 -7.49 -16.74 -9.89
CA LYS A 81 -8.76 -16.11 -10.23
C LYS A 81 -9.13 -15.02 -9.23
N LEU A 82 -9.02 -15.30 -7.92
CA LEU A 82 -9.30 -14.32 -6.89
C LEU A 82 -8.34 -13.13 -6.97
N VAL A 83 -7.04 -13.35 -7.15
CA VAL A 83 -6.06 -12.28 -7.37
C VAL A 83 -6.46 -11.39 -8.55
N ASP A 84 -6.82 -12.00 -9.69
CA ASP A 84 -7.24 -11.26 -10.89
C ASP A 84 -8.55 -10.48 -10.66
N GLU A 85 -9.51 -11.03 -9.93
CA GLU A 85 -10.78 -10.39 -9.61
C GLU A 85 -10.58 -9.19 -8.68
N LEU A 86 -9.81 -9.37 -7.59
CA LEU A 86 -9.51 -8.31 -6.64
C LEU A 86 -8.76 -7.14 -7.31
N ASN A 87 -7.81 -7.44 -8.20
CA ASN A 87 -7.04 -6.42 -8.92
C ASN A 87 -7.84 -5.70 -10.03
N LYS A 88 -9.02 -6.19 -10.42
CA LYS A 88 -9.93 -5.51 -11.36
C LYS A 88 -10.86 -4.51 -10.67
N ILE A 89 -10.85 -4.43 -9.34
CA ILE A 89 -11.73 -3.53 -8.59
C ILE A 89 -11.27 -2.08 -8.79
N GLY A 90 -12.12 -1.25 -9.41
CA GLY A 90 -11.87 0.18 -9.56
C GLY A 90 -10.69 0.49 -10.49
N ASP A 91 -9.79 1.38 -10.05
CA ASP A 91 -8.53 1.69 -10.74
C ASP A 91 -7.44 0.59 -10.50
N GLY A 92 -7.84 -0.50 -9.84
CA GLY A 92 -7.03 -1.67 -9.53
C GLY A 92 -6.35 -1.60 -8.17
N PHE A 93 -5.98 -2.77 -7.69
CA PHE A 93 -5.10 -2.97 -6.54
C PHE A 93 -3.84 -3.74 -7.01
N ASP A 94 -2.84 -3.83 -6.13
CA ASP A 94 -1.60 -4.58 -6.33
C ASP A 94 -1.59 -5.77 -5.37
N ILE A 95 -2.64 -6.59 -5.45
CA ILE A 95 -2.80 -7.82 -4.68
C ILE A 95 -2.02 -8.93 -5.37
N ASP A 96 -1.23 -9.67 -4.61
CA ASP A 96 -0.54 -10.85 -5.09
C ASP A 96 -1.05 -12.13 -4.40
N LYS A 97 -0.52 -13.27 -4.84
CA LYS A 97 -0.85 -14.57 -4.24
C LYS A 97 -0.42 -14.64 -2.77
N ASP A 98 0.62 -13.90 -2.38
CA ASP A 98 1.13 -13.86 -1.02
C ASP A 98 0.09 -13.28 -0.07
N PHE A 99 -0.50 -12.15 -0.46
CA PHE A 99 -1.58 -11.52 0.28
C PHE A 99 -2.79 -12.45 0.41
N VAL A 100 -3.24 -13.07 -0.69
CA VAL A 100 -4.41 -13.97 -0.65
C VAL A 100 -4.17 -15.17 0.27
N LEU A 101 -3.01 -15.83 0.17
CA LEU A 101 -2.68 -16.95 1.05
C LEU A 101 -2.55 -16.52 2.52
N ARG A 102 -2.00 -15.33 2.80
CA ARG A 102 -1.97 -14.75 4.16
C ARG A 102 -3.37 -14.48 4.67
N ALA A 103 -4.23 -13.93 3.83
CA ALA A 103 -5.62 -13.67 4.16
C ALA A 103 -6.36 -14.98 4.49
N SER A 104 -6.15 -16.05 3.71
CA SER A 104 -6.73 -17.36 3.99
C SER A 104 -6.36 -17.89 5.38
N LEU A 105 -5.10 -17.76 5.81
CA LEU A 105 -4.72 -18.12 7.19
C LEU A 105 -5.32 -17.17 8.24
N TYR A 106 -5.36 -15.88 7.94
CA TYR A 106 -5.80 -14.84 8.87
C TYR A 106 -7.30 -14.92 9.15
N LEU A 107 -8.11 -15.22 8.13
CA LEU A 107 -9.56 -15.09 8.19
C LEU A 107 -10.26 -16.30 8.83
N ILE A 108 -9.58 -17.44 8.99
CA ILE A 108 -10.15 -18.63 9.61
C ILE A 108 -9.87 -18.63 11.10
N LYS A 109 -10.90 -18.43 11.92
CA LYS A 109 -10.77 -18.31 13.39
C LYS A 109 -10.11 -19.53 14.05
N GLU A 110 -10.36 -20.73 13.54
CA GLU A 110 -9.83 -22.01 14.02
C GLU A 110 -8.29 -22.10 13.88
N ILE A 111 -7.71 -21.38 12.91
CA ILE A 111 -6.25 -21.35 12.68
C ILE A 111 -5.60 -20.40 13.70
N LYS A 112 -4.97 -20.97 14.74
CA LYS A 112 -4.33 -20.20 15.82
C LYS A 112 -2.96 -19.61 15.45
N ASN A 113 -2.20 -20.30 14.61
CA ASN A 113 -0.87 -19.87 14.16
C ASN A 113 -0.97 -19.37 12.72
N ILE A 114 -1.05 -18.05 12.58
CA ILE A 114 -1.22 -17.38 11.29
C ILE A 114 0.11 -16.94 10.65
N ARG A 115 1.25 -17.39 11.19
CA ARG A 115 2.56 -17.07 10.61
C ARG A 115 2.63 -17.63 9.20
N PHE A 116 3.22 -16.87 8.29
CA PHE A 116 3.24 -17.28 6.89
C PHE A 116 4.42 -18.21 6.63
N LYS A 117 4.26 -19.46 7.07
CA LYS A 117 5.27 -20.52 7.09
C LYS A 117 4.69 -21.81 6.54
N VAL A 118 5.51 -22.65 5.89
CA VAL A 118 5.06 -23.91 5.27
C VAL A 118 4.36 -24.80 6.30
N ASP A 119 4.85 -24.82 7.54
CA ASP A 119 4.28 -25.58 8.65
C ASP A 119 2.81 -25.21 8.95
N ASN A 120 2.37 -24.00 8.60
CA ASN A 120 0.99 -23.56 8.76
C ASN A 120 0.12 -23.83 7.51
N PHE A 121 0.70 -24.33 6.42
CA PHE A 121 0.00 -24.82 5.22
C PHE A 121 -0.06 -26.37 5.20
N LYS A 122 -0.31 -26.96 6.37
CA LYS A 122 -0.56 -28.39 6.57
C LYS A 122 -2.01 -28.76 6.26
N LYS A 123 -2.26 -30.06 6.04
CA LYS A 123 -3.54 -30.60 5.57
C LYS A 123 -4.72 -30.09 6.38
N GLU A 124 -4.61 -30.07 7.71
CA GLU A 124 -5.73 -29.63 8.56
C GLU A 124 -6.10 -28.16 8.35
N ASN A 125 -5.12 -27.29 8.09
CA ASN A 125 -5.38 -25.88 7.81
C ASN A 125 -5.87 -25.66 6.36
N MET A 126 -5.38 -26.46 5.41
CA MET A 126 -5.83 -26.38 4.01
C MET A 126 -7.27 -26.84 3.85
N ASP A 127 -7.70 -27.88 4.57
CA ASP A 127 -9.09 -28.34 4.56
C ASP A 127 -10.03 -27.23 5.06
N LEU A 128 -9.67 -26.56 6.16
CA LEU A 128 -10.45 -25.44 6.69
C LEU A 128 -10.52 -24.25 5.70
N ILE A 129 -9.41 -23.96 5.01
CA ILE A 129 -9.37 -22.89 4.01
C ILE A 129 -10.22 -23.25 2.79
N GLU A 130 -10.14 -24.49 2.30
CA GLU A 130 -10.93 -24.96 1.15
C GLU A 130 -12.43 -24.93 1.46
N GLU A 131 -12.83 -25.40 2.65
CA GLU A 131 -14.23 -25.40 3.10
C GLU A 131 -14.82 -23.97 3.19
N ASN A 132 -14.01 -23.00 3.62
CA ASN A 132 -14.44 -21.61 3.83
C ASN A 132 -14.05 -20.66 2.70
N TRP A 133 -13.56 -21.19 1.57
CA TRP A 133 -12.95 -20.38 0.51
C TRP A 133 -13.86 -19.28 -0.04
N ASP A 134 -15.14 -19.60 -0.28
CA ASP A 134 -16.10 -18.64 -0.83
C ASP A 134 -16.34 -17.46 0.12
N ASN A 135 -16.34 -17.72 1.44
CA ASN A 135 -16.50 -16.68 2.45
C ASN A 135 -15.24 -15.80 2.55
N ILE A 136 -14.05 -16.40 2.44
CA ILE A 136 -12.77 -15.67 2.35
C ILE A 136 -12.79 -14.75 1.12
N ALA A 137 -13.08 -15.29 -0.06
CA ALA A 137 -13.12 -14.54 -1.32
C ALA A 137 -14.12 -13.38 -1.26
N ASN A 138 -15.33 -13.64 -0.80
CA ASN A 138 -16.38 -12.62 -0.70
C ASN A 138 -16.05 -11.52 0.32
N SER A 139 -15.49 -11.86 1.48
CA SER A 139 -15.09 -10.87 2.50
C SER A 139 -13.96 -9.96 1.99
N LEU A 140 -12.97 -10.51 1.28
CA LEU A 140 -11.91 -9.72 0.65
C LEU A 140 -12.44 -8.79 -0.44
N ASP A 141 -13.34 -9.28 -1.29
CA ASP A 141 -13.96 -8.48 -2.36
C ASP A 141 -14.77 -7.30 -1.79
N ILE A 142 -15.64 -7.55 -0.79
CA ILE A 142 -16.40 -6.49 -0.11
C ILE A 142 -15.44 -5.47 0.51
N THR A 143 -14.36 -5.94 1.16
CA THR A 143 -13.38 -5.07 1.81
C THR A 143 -12.67 -4.17 0.80
N LEU A 144 -12.18 -4.71 -0.32
CA LEU A 144 -11.51 -3.89 -1.34
C LEU A 144 -12.48 -2.94 -2.04
N LYS A 145 -13.73 -3.32 -2.27
CA LYS A 145 -14.77 -2.39 -2.76
C LYS A 145 -15.09 -1.29 -1.76
N LEU A 146 -15.06 -1.58 -0.46
CA LEU A 146 -15.16 -0.57 0.59
C LEU A 146 -13.97 0.40 0.54
N LEU A 147 -12.74 -0.12 0.46
CA LEU A 147 -11.53 0.71 0.34
C LEU A 147 -11.55 1.57 -0.94
N LYS A 148 -12.02 1.02 -2.06
CA LYS A 148 -12.28 1.79 -3.28
C LYS A 148 -13.25 2.94 -3.04
N SER A 149 -14.30 2.74 -2.24
CA SER A 149 -15.24 3.82 -1.89
C SER A 149 -14.61 4.92 -1.01
N PHE A 150 -13.49 4.61 -0.33
CA PHE A 150 -12.62 5.58 0.32
C PHE A 150 -11.58 6.18 -0.63
N GLY A 151 -11.61 5.86 -1.92
CA GLY A 151 -10.67 6.38 -2.92
C GLY A 151 -9.32 5.67 -2.96
N TYR A 152 -9.16 4.55 -2.24
CA TYR A 152 -7.92 3.77 -2.30
C TYR A 152 -7.83 2.93 -3.59
N ASN A 153 -6.61 2.77 -4.08
CA ASN A 153 -6.21 1.95 -5.22
C ASN A 153 -4.74 1.53 -5.06
N LYS A 154 -4.18 0.87 -6.09
CA LYS A 154 -2.79 0.40 -6.12
C LYS A 154 -1.73 1.49 -5.91
N ASP A 155 -2.00 2.74 -6.29
CA ASP A 155 -1.00 3.81 -6.30
C ASP A 155 -0.93 4.55 -4.96
N ASN A 156 -1.95 4.39 -4.09
CA ASN A 156 -2.10 5.20 -2.87
C ASN A 156 -2.36 4.39 -1.58
N LEU A 157 -2.41 3.06 -1.66
CA LEU A 157 -2.48 2.18 -0.50
C LEU A 157 -1.09 1.58 -0.22
N SER A 158 -0.42 2.10 0.80
CA SER A 158 0.99 1.75 1.09
C SER A 158 1.23 0.34 1.65
N ALA A 159 0.19 -0.31 2.16
CA ALA A 159 0.29 -1.65 2.70
C ALA A 159 -1.08 -2.35 2.75
N TYR A 160 -1.10 -3.63 2.42
CA TYR A 160 -2.31 -4.45 2.43
C TYR A 160 -2.57 -5.19 3.76
N THR A 161 -1.57 -5.41 4.61
CA THR A 161 -1.78 -6.08 5.91
C THR A 161 -2.85 -5.41 6.80
N PRO A 162 -2.94 -4.06 6.88
CA PRO A 162 -4.03 -3.37 7.56
C PRO A 162 -5.45 -3.69 7.08
N VAL A 163 -5.59 -4.26 5.88
CA VAL A 163 -6.88 -4.64 5.29
C VAL A 163 -7.44 -5.90 5.93
N LEU A 164 -6.58 -6.81 6.41
CA LEU A 164 -6.98 -8.12 6.94
C LEU A 164 -7.92 -8.03 8.17
N PRO A 165 -7.68 -7.17 9.18
CA PRO A 165 -8.63 -6.95 10.27
C PRO A 165 -10.02 -6.52 9.81
N VAL A 166 -10.11 -5.75 8.72
CA VAL A 166 -11.38 -5.25 8.18
C VAL A 166 -12.13 -6.39 7.49
N ALA A 167 -11.43 -7.17 6.67
CA ALA A 167 -12.00 -8.37 6.04
C ALA A 167 -12.48 -9.38 7.08
N LEU A 168 -11.73 -9.56 8.17
CA LEU A 168 -12.13 -10.43 9.27
C LEU A 168 -13.40 -9.93 9.97
N TYR A 169 -13.47 -8.62 10.25
CA TYR A 169 -14.66 -8.02 10.85
C TYR A 169 -15.89 -8.23 9.95
N ILE A 170 -15.76 -8.01 8.63
CA ILE A 170 -16.83 -8.26 7.66
C ILE A 170 -17.25 -9.73 7.67
N LEU A 171 -16.29 -10.65 7.68
CA LEU A 171 -16.53 -12.09 7.68
C LEU A 171 -17.27 -12.56 8.94
N GLU A 172 -16.76 -12.25 10.14
CA GLU A 172 -17.34 -12.72 11.40
C GLU A 172 -18.74 -12.16 11.66
N ASN A 173 -19.04 -10.96 11.14
CA ASN A 173 -20.35 -10.33 11.29
C ASN A 173 -21.29 -10.60 10.10
N ASN A 174 -20.88 -11.41 9.13
CA ASN A 174 -21.64 -11.71 7.91
C ASN A 174 -22.15 -10.45 7.20
N ILE A 175 -21.29 -9.43 7.12
CA ILE A 175 -21.62 -8.13 6.55
C ILE A 175 -21.61 -8.22 5.02
N ASP A 176 -22.68 -7.75 4.39
CA ASP A 176 -22.82 -7.69 2.93
C ASP A 176 -22.34 -6.34 2.36
N TYR A 177 -22.54 -6.13 1.06
CA TYR A 177 -22.19 -4.89 0.37
C TYR A 177 -22.88 -3.63 0.92
N LYS A 178 -23.87 -3.73 1.80
CA LYS A 178 -24.50 -2.55 2.43
C LYS A 178 -23.49 -1.73 3.23
N ILE A 179 -22.40 -2.32 3.74
CA ILE A 179 -21.34 -1.56 4.44
C ILE A 179 -20.82 -0.39 3.62
N ILE A 180 -20.83 -0.49 2.29
CA ILE A 180 -20.26 0.50 1.37
C ILE A 180 -21.08 1.80 1.33
N ASN A 181 -22.40 1.73 1.41
CA ASN A 181 -23.26 2.90 1.14
C ASN A 181 -24.47 3.06 2.08
N HIS A 182 -24.88 2.02 2.78
CA HIS A 182 -26.07 2.08 3.61
C HIS A 182 -25.77 2.88 4.89
N SER A 183 -26.75 3.68 5.32
CA SER A 183 -26.60 4.61 6.45
C SER A 183 -26.36 3.91 7.79
N SER A 184 -26.83 2.67 7.94
CA SER A 184 -26.59 1.87 9.16
C SER A 184 -25.12 1.59 9.44
N PHE A 185 -24.26 1.65 8.42
CA PHE A 185 -22.82 1.40 8.53
C PHE A 185 -21.98 2.69 8.52
N ASN A 186 -22.60 3.86 8.70
CA ASN A 186 -21.86 5.13 8.72
C ASN A 186 -20.74 5.11 9.77
N GLU A 187 -21.03 4.64 10.98
CA GLU A 187 -20.05 4.58 12.07
C GLU A 187 -18.93 3.59 11.78
N ASP A 188 -19.24 2.39 11.27
CA ASP A 188 -18.24 1.42 10.84
C ASP A 188 -17.30 1.99 9.78
N ARG A 189 -17.85 2.69 8.78
CA ARG A 189 -17.02 3.29 7.72
C ARG A 189 -16.05 4.33 8.27
N GLU A 190 -16.48 5.17 9.21
CA GLU A 190 -15.59 6.14 9.85
C GLU A 190 -14.48 5.45 10.66
N LEU A 191 -14.82 4.43 11.46
CA LEU A 191 -13.84 3.67 12.26
C LEU A 191 -12.86 2.89 11.38
N ILE A 192 -13.33 2.25 10.31
CA ILE A 192 -12.50 1.50 9.37
C ILE A 192 -11.59 2.46 8.60
N LYS A 193 -12.11 3.61 8.16
CA LYS A 193 -11.31 4.63 7.45
C LYS A 193 -10.21 5.18 8.36
N GLU A 194 -10.53 5.52 9.62
CA GLU A 194 -9.54 5.94 10.61
C GLU A 194 -8.48 4.84 10.82
N TRP A 195 -8.90 3.59 10.96
CA TRP A 195 -8.00 2.44 11.09
C TRP A 195 -7.01 2.34 9.92
N ILE A 196 -7.51 2.33 8.69
CA ILE A 196 -6.68 2.19 7.48
C ILE A 196 -5.67 3.34 7.41
N ILE A 197 -6.12 4.59 7.57
CA ILE A 197 -5.22 5.76 7.52
C ILE A 197 -4.15 5.67 8.61
N LYS A 198 -4.53 5.49 9.87
CA LYS A 198 -3.56 5.55 10.98
C LYS A 198 -2.59 4.37 10.97
N SER A 199 -3.07 3.16 10.71
CA SER A 199 -2.23 1.96 10.72
C SER A 199 -1.24 1.91 9.55
N THR A 200 -1.61 2.45 8.37
CA THR A 200 -0.72 2.57 7.21
C THR A 200 0.34 3.65 7.42
N LEU A 201 -0.05 4.85 7.88
CA LEU A 201 0.90 5.95 8.16
C LEU A 201 1.89 5.59 9.27
N LYS A 202 1.42 4.92 10.34
CA LYS A 202 2.29 4.46 11.45
C LYS A 202 3.05 3.18 11.14
N ARG A 203 2.76 2.53 10.01
CA ARG A 203 3.44 1.31 9.53
C ARG A 203 3.52 0.20 10.59
N ILE A 204 2.47 0.05 11.40
CA ILE A 204 2.53 -0.78 12.63
C ILE A 204 2.79 -2.27 12.38
N PHE A 205 2.58 -2.77 11.16
CA PHE A 205 2.81 -4.16 10.80
C PHE A 205 4.24 -4.45 10.33
N THR A 206 5.12 -3.45 10.19
CA THR A 206 6.49 -3.68 9.72
C THR A 206 7.36 -4.29 10.82
N GLY A 207 8.08 -5.38 10.51
CA GLY A 207 9.10 -5.95 11.40
C GLY A 207 8.59 -6.84 12.54
N SER A 208 7.29 -7.16 12.62
CA SER A 208 6.79 -8.18 13.55
C SER A 208 5.47 -8.80 13.07
N GLU A 209 5.48 -10.11 12.81
CA GLU A 209 4.27 -10.88 12.46
C GLU A 209 3.28 -10.99 13.63
N ASN A 210 3.74 -10.77 14.88
CA ASN A 210 2.89 -10.88 16.06
C ASN A 210 1.82 -9.78 16.10
N ILE A 211 2.05 -8.62 15.48
CA ILE A 211 1.07 -7.53 15.47
C ILE A 211 -0.19 -7.92 14.70
N ALA A 212 -0.03 -8.63 13.57
CA ALA A 212 -1.14 -9.17 12.81
C ALA A 212 -2.03 -10.06 13.69
N LYS A 213 -1.40 -10.97 14.44
CA LYS A 213 -2.09 -11.88 15.37
C LYS A 213 -2.80 -11.13 16.50
N ILE A 214 -2.14 -10.15 17.12
CA ILE A 214 -2.72 -9.39 18.23
C ILE A 214 -3.97 -8.62 17.77
N VAL A 215 -3.90 -7.95 16.62
CA VAL A 215 -5.06 -7.24 16.05
C VAL A 215 -6.16 -8.23 15.67
N ARG A 216 -5.79 -9.39 15.11
CA ARG A 216 -6.73 -10.47 14.77
C ARG A 216 -7.53 -10.92 15.98
N ASP A 217 -6.83 -11.22 17.08
CA ASP A 217 -7.42 -11.74 18.30
C ASP A 217 -8.41 -10.71 18.89
N VAL A 218 -8.08 -9.41 18.84
CA VAL A 218 -9.01 -8.33 19.25
C VAL A 218 -10.28 -8.28 18.39
N VAL A 219 -10.16 -8.51 17.07
CA VAL A 219 -11.32 -8.52 16.17
C VAL A 219 -12.20 -9.76 16.41
N LEU A 220 -11.61 -10.93 16.62
CA LEU A 220 -12.34 -12.17 16.93
C LEU A 220 -13.04 -12.12 18.30
N GLU A 221 -12.43 -11.48 19.29
CA GLU A 221 -13.00 -11.30 20.63
C GLU A 221 -14.04 -10.17 20.68
N ASN A 222 -14.31 -9.50 19.55
CA ASN A 222 -15.25 -8.40 19.50
C ASN A 222 -16.71 -8.91 19.56
N GLY A 223 -17.37 -8.69 20.70
CA GLY A 223 -18.79 -8.99 20.88
C GLY A 223 -19.75 -7.84 20.51
N GLU A 224 -19.27 -6.81 19.81
CA GLU A 224 -20.05 -5.61 19.45
C GLU A 224 -20.30 -5.55 17.93
N ASN A 225 -21.44 -4.98 17.53
CA ASN A 225 -21.81 -4.79 16.12
C ASN A 225 -21.13 -3.57 15.47
N LEU A 226 -19.89 -3.25 15.88
CA LEU A 226 -19.10 -2.13 15.37
C LEU A 226 -17.63 -2.55 15.22
N PHE A 227 -16.93 -1.97 14.25
CA PHE A 227 -15.50 -2.21 14.06
C PHE A 227 -14.70 -1.82 15.33
N PRO A 228 -13.90 -2.73 15.94
CA PRO A 228 -13.36 -2.56 17.29
C PRO A 228 -12.11 -1.66 17.38
N LEU A 229 -12.10 -0.52 16.70
CA LEU A 229 -10.94 0.37 16.65
C LEU A 229 -10.45 0.79 18.04
N LYS A 230 -11.37 1.10 18.97
CA LYS A 230 -11.00 1.49 20.34
C LYS A 230 -10.23 0.38 21.06
N LYS A 231 -10.72 -0.85 21.01
CA LYS A 231 -10.07 -2.02 21.63
C LYS A 231 -8.71 -2.29 20.97
N ILE A 232 -8.62 -2.13 19.64
CA ILE A 232 -7.36 -2.26 18.91
C ILE A 232 -6.34 -1.21 19.38
N LYS A 233 -6.74 0.06 19.50
CA LYS A 233 -5.88 1.15 20.02
C LYS A 233 -5.35 0.84 21.42
N GLU A 234 -6.24 0.46 22.33
CA GLU A 234 -5.88 0.14 23.71
C GLU A 234 -4.86 -1.01 23.77
N LYS A 235 -5.07 -2.07 22.98
CA LYS A 235 -4.14 -3.20 22.91
C LYS A 235 -2.79 -2.82 22.32
N LEU A 236 -2.78 -2.06 21.23
CA LEU A 236 -1.54 -1.64 20.55
C LEU A 236 -0.73 -0.64 21.37
N LYS A 237 -1.39 0.22 22.16
CA LYS A 237 -0.72 1.17 23.07
C LYS A 237 0.16 0.48 24.11
N MET A 238 -0.16 -0.77 24.48
CA MET A 238 0.64 -1.56 25.43
C MET A 238 1.94 -2.11 24.81
N ILE A 239 2.11 -1.99 23.49
CA ILE A 239 3.26 -2.56 22.78
C ILE A 239 4.19 -1.42 22.34
N PRO A 240 5.45 -1.41 22.79
CA PRO A 240 6.40 -0.36 22.44
C PRO A 240 6.52 -0.15 20.93
N GLY A 241 6.34 1.08 20.47
CA GLY A 241 6.47 1.47 19.06
C GLY A 241 5.32 1.02 18.14
N ARG A 242 4.20 0.53 18.68
CA ARG A 242 3.06 0.02 17.86
C ARG A 242 1.74 0.76 18.09
N SER A 243 1.73 1.76 18.96
CA SER A 243 0.61 2.69 19.09
C SER A 243 0.24 3.28 17.72
N ILE A 244 -1.06 3.40 17.43
CA ILE A 244 -1.56 4.15 16.27
C ILE A 244 -2.01 5.58 16.62
N ASN A 245 -1.84 5.98 17.87
CA ASN A 245 -1.96 7.37 18.28
C ASN A 245 -0.67 8.10 17.91
N PHE A 246 -0.82 9.32 17.42
CA PHE A 246 0.29 10.16 16.98
C PHE A 246 0.76 11.04 18.14
N SER A 247 2.08 11.20 18.29
CA SER A 247 2.65 12.31 19.08
C SER A 247 2.68 13.60 18.26
N GLU A 248 2.96 14.72 18.93
CA GLU A 248 3.05 16.02 18.26
C GLU A 248 4.17 16.04 17.20
N GLU A 249 5.33 15.45 17.53
CA GLU A 249 6.47 15.34 16.62
C GLU A 249 6.15 14.45 15.40
N GLU A 250 5.38 13.37 15.61
CA GLU A 250 4.97 12.50 14.52
C GLU A 250 3.98 13.20 13.58
N VAL A 251 3.08 14.04 14.12
CA VAL A 251 2.20 14.86 13.27
C VAL A 251 3.00 15.89 12.46
N GLU A 252 4.02 16.51 13.05
CA GLU A 252 4.91 17.44 12.32
C GLU A 252 5.64 16.73 11.18
N SER A 253 6.12 15.50 11.41
CA SER A 253 6.78 14.70 10.37
C SER A 253 5.88 14.33 9.18
N LEU A 254 4.55 14.44 9.31
CA LEU A 254 3.63 14.20 8.18
C LEU A 254 3.75 15.28 7.10
N LEU A 255 4.24 16.48 7.42
CA LEU A 255 4.45 17.56 6.44
C LEU A 255 5.58 17.24 5.45
N ASP A 256 6.51 16.37 5.84
CA ASP A 256 7.63 15.93 5.00
C ASP A 256 7.21 14.99 3.87
N TYR A 257 5.95 14.52 3.87
CA TYR A 257 5.42 13.69 2.80
C TYR A 257 5.29 14.50 1.50
N GLY A 258 5.83 13.96 0.42
CA GLY A 258 5.74 14.55 -0.91
C GLY A 258 4.87 13.76 -1.87
N TYR A 259 4.76 14.25 -3.10
CA TYR A 259 3.88 13.71 -4.14
C TYR A 259 4.03 12.19 -4.39
N TYR A 260 5.26 11.67 -4.29
CA TYR A 260 5.56 10.26 -4.57
C TYR A 260 5.44 9.34 -3.35
N ASN A 261 5.17 9.88 -2.16
CA ASN A 261 4.99 9.06 -0.98
C ASN A 261 3.58 8.44 -0.98
N GLU A 262 3.51 7.12 -0.81
CA GLU A 262 2.24 6.37 -0.82
C GLU A 262 1.27 6.85 0.28
N GLY A 263 1.78 7.40 1.40
CA GLY A 263 0.95 7.93 2.48
C GLY A 263 0.36 9.32 2.22
N THR A 264 0.78 10.03 1.17
CA THR A 264 0.34 11.40 0.88
C THR A 264 -1.15 11.50 0.65
N PHE A 265 -1.74 10.52 -0.05
CA PHE A 265 -3.18 10.46 -0.23
C PHE A 265 -3.93 10.33 1.11
N SER A 266 -3.47 9.45 2.00
CA SER A 266 -4.07 9.27 3.33
C SER A 266 -3.98 10.54 4.18
N ILE A 267 -2.88 11.29 4.11
CA ILE A 267 -2.72 12.57 4.80
C ILE A 267 -3.70 13.61 4.24
N LEU A 268 -3.78 13.73 2.91
CA LEU A 268 -4.74 14.63 2.28
C LEU A 268 -6.17 14.21 2.63
N GLN A 269 -6.48 12.92 2.67
CA GLN A 269 -7.80 12.44 3.02
C GLN A 269 -8.24 12.86 4.43
N LEU A 270 -7.32 12.95 5.40
CA LEU A 270 -7.60 13.52 6.73
C LEU A 270 -7.96 15.02 6.64
N LEU A 271 -7.26 15.77 5.78
CA LEU A 271 -7.49 17.19 5.58
C LEU A 271 -8.80 17.48 4.82
N TYR A 272 -9.26 16.55 3.99
CA TYR A 272 -10.48 16.69 3.19
C TYR A 272 -11.58 15.65 3.58
N PRO A 273 -12.11 15.68 4.82
CA PRO A 273 -13.00 14.62 5.30
C PRO A 273 -14.35 14.58 4.56
N ASN A 274 -14.79 15.71 4.01
CA ASN A 274 -16.12 15.88 3.40
C ASN A 274 -16.15 15.60 1.88
N LEU A 275 -15.04 15.17 1.27
CA LEU A 275 -15.03 14.79 -0.15
C LEU A 275 -15.71 13.44 -0.37
N ASP A 276 -16.43 13.32 -1.48
CA ASP A 276 -17.04 12.06 -1.90
C ASP A 276 -16.07 11.23 -2.73
N TYR A 277 -15.22 10.45 -2.04
CA TYR A 277 -14.18 9.60 -2.64
C TYR A 277 -14.68 8.45 -3.53
N ARG A 278 -16.01 8.32 -3.73
CA ARG A 278 -16.57 7.49 -4.81
C ARG A 278 -16.27 8.08 -6.19
N ASN A 279 -16.05 9.39 -6.26
CA ASN A 279 -15.54 10.08 -7.44
C ASN A 279 -14.01 9.98 -7.51
N LYS A 280 -13.46 10.08 -8.72
CA LYS A 280 -12.01 10.06 -8.93
C LYS A 280 -11.39 11.41 -8.54
N PHE A 281 -10.46 11.39 -7.59
CA PHE A 281 -9.63 12.54 -7.23
C PHE A 281 -8.19 12.29 -7.63
N HIS A 282 -7.52 13.36 -8.06
CA HIS A 282 -6.07 13.36 -8.30
C HIS A 282 -5.39 14.21 -7.22
N ILE A 283 -4.16 13.84 -6.91
CA ILE A 283 -3.25 14.72 -6.18
C ILE A 283 -2.75 15.76 -7.19
N ASP A 284 -3.19 17.01 -7.05
CA ASP A 284 -2.80 18.14 -7.90
C ASP A 284 -1.67 18.93 -7.25
N HIS A 285 -0.75 19.42 -8.07
CA HIS A 285 0.20 20.46 -7.66
C HIS A 285 -0.45 21.84 -7.85
N ILE A 286 -0.73 22.53 -6.74
CA ILE A 286 -1.30 23.89 -6.72
C ILE A 286 -0.51 24.79 -7.68
N TYR A 287 0.80 24.93 -7.42
CA TYR A 287 1.75 25.43 -8.41
C TYR A 287 2.19 24.27 -9.30
N PRO A 288 1.85 24.29 -10.60
CA PRO A 288 2.06 23.14 -11.48
C PRO A 288 3.53 22.77 -11.61
N LYS A 289 3.86 21.49 -11.34
CA LYS A 289 5.22 20.95 -11.41
C LYS A 289 5.94 21.24 -12.74
N SER A 290 5.22 21.27 -13.87
CA SER A 290 5.80 21.55 -15.19
C SER A 290 6.41 22.96 -15.33
N LYS A 291 6.02 23.91 -14.47
CA LYS A 291 6.55 25.29 -14.44
C LYS A 291 7.83 25.43 -13.62
N PHE A 292 8.21 24.40 -12.85
CA PHE A 292 9.47 24.31 -12.13
C PHE A 292 10.63 23.96 -13.08
N ASN A 293 10.84 24.81 -14.09
CA ASN A 293 11.94 24.71 -15.03
C ASN A 293 12.63 26.06 -15.21
N GLN A 294 13.96 26.01 -15.41
CA GLN A 294 14.81 27.21 -15.42
C GLN A 294 14.39 28.24 -16.49
N LYS A 295 13.93 27.78 -17.66
CA LYS A 295 13.52 28.67 -18.75
C LYS A 295 12.27 29.48 -18.40
N TYR A 296 11.29 28.86 -17.76
CA TYR A 296 10.06 29.52 -17.34
C TYR A 296 10.33 30.46 -16.16
N LEU A 297 11.03 30.00 -15.12
CA LEU A 297 11.29 30.80 -13.92
C LEU A 297 12.19 32.02 -14.18
N LYS A 298 13.18 31.90 -15.08
CA LYS A 298 14.00 33.04 -15.51
C LYS A 298 13.16 34.16 -16.13
N LYS A 299 12.06 33.84 -16.82
CA LYS A 299 11.13 34.86 -17.37
C LYS A 299 10.33 35.56 -16.27
N GLN A 300 10.16 34.90 -15.12
CA GLN A 300 9.50 35.45 -13.93
C GLN A 300 10.50 36.14 -12.98
N ASN A 301 11.77 36.27 -13.38
CA ASN A 301 12.87 36.77 -12.52
C ASN A 301 13.07 35.97 -11.22
N VAL A 302 12.72 34.68 -11.21
CA VAL A 302 12.89 33.79 -10.06
C VAL A 302 14.02 32.80 -10.34
N ASP A 303 14.90 32.61 -9.36
CA ASP A 303 15.95 31.60 -9.41
C ASP A 303 15.43 30.23 -8.97
N PHE A 304 15.62 29.21 -9.81
CA PHE A 304 15.15 27.85 -9.54
C PHE A 304 15.81 27.25 -8.30
N SER A 305 17.10 27.52 -8.05
CA SER A 305 17.81 26.99 -6.87
C SER A 305 17.30 27.51 -5.54
N GLN A 306 16.52 28.59 -5.54
CA GLN A 306 15.99 29.19 -4.32
C GLN A 306 14.61 28.66 -3.96
N LEU A 307 13.93 27.93 -4.86
CA LEU A 307 12.61 27.39 -4.61
C LEU A 307 12.68 26.07 -3.86
N TYR A 308 11.72 25.87 -2.95
CA TYR A 308 11.47 24.54 -2.39
C TYR A 308 10.99 23.55 -3.46
N ASP A 309 11.08 22.25 -3.16
CA ASP A 309 10.66 21.21 -4.10
C ASP A 309 9.15 21.32 -4.40
N SER A 310 8.81 21.39 -5.69
CA SER A 310 7.43 21.30 -6.17
C SER A 310 6.59 20.18 -5.56
N ASN A 311 7.21 19.09 -5.10
CA ASN A 311 6.53 17.91 -4.57
C ASN A 311 6.17 18.00 -3.08
N TYR A 312 6.52 19.07 -2.35
CA TYR A 312 6.15 19.25 -0.93
C TYR A 312 4.64 19.20 -0.69
N LEU A 313 4.19 18.66 0.47
CA LEU A 313 2.77 18.56 0.83
C LEU A 313 2.01 19.89 0.74
N ALA A 314 2.64 20.99 1.17
CA ALA A 314 2.07 22.33 1.06
C ALA A 314 1.82 22.80 -0.38
N ASN A 315 2.36 22.13 -1.41
CA ASN A 315 1.99 22.37 -2.80
C ASN A 315 0.91 21.41 -3.32
N LEU A 316 0.47 20.43 -2.52
CA LEU A 316 -0.43 19.38 -2.95
C LEU A 316 -1.85 19.59 -2.44
N GLN A 317 -2.83 19.23 -3.28
CA GLN A 317 -4.25 19.23 -2.93
C GLN A 317 -4.98 18.07 -3.61
N LEU A 318 -6.16 17.72 -3.11
CA LEU A 318 -7.06 16.82 -3.83
C LEU A 318 -7.98 17.63 -4.74
N LEU A 319 -7.94 17.30 -6.03
CA LEU A 319 -8.78 17.94 -7.03
C LEU A 319 -9.57 16.86 -7.78
N GLU A 320 -10.81 17.15 -8.13
CA GLU A 320 -11.63 16.21 -8.91
C GLU A 320 -10.96 15.92 -10.26
N GLY A 321 -11.02 14.68 -10.73
CA GLY A 321 -10.25 14.22 -11.89
C GLY A 321 -10.46 15.09 -13.13
N ASN A 322 -11.71 15.46 -13.44
CA ASN A 322 -12.03 16.33 -14.58
C ASN A 322 -11.47 17.74 -14.39
N GLN A 323 -11.67 18.35 -13.20
CA GLN A 323 -11.13 19.67 -12.89
C GLN A 323 -9.61 19.70 -12.97
N ASN A 324 -8.95 18.63 -12.53
CA ASN A 324 -7.49 18.50 -12.63
C ASN A 324 -7.01 18.40 -14.08
N ILE A 325 -7.72 17.66 -14.93
CA ILE A 325 -7.42 17.56 -16.36
C ILE A 325 -7.58 18.93 -17.04
N GLU A 326 -8.63 19.68 -16.70
CA GLU A 326 -8.88 21.04 -17.20
C GLU A 326 -7.84 22.05 -16.70
N LYS A 327 -7.45 21.96 -15.42
CA LYS A 327 -6.39 22.79 -14.82
C LYS A 327 -5.05 22.56 -15.52
N SER A 328 -4.69 21.30 -15.78
CA SER A 328 -3.46 20.92 -16.48
C SER A 328 -2.22 21.65 -15.93
N ASN A 329 -1.50 22.39 -16.78
CA ASN A 329 -0.32 23.17 -16.41
C ASN A 329 -0.59 24.69 -16.25
N LYS A 330 -1.86 25.10 -16.08
CA LYS A 330 -2.20 26.50 -15.83
C LYS A 330 -1.61 26.98 -14.52
N GLU A 331 -1.26 28.26 -14.49
CA GLU A 331 -0.78 28.91 -13.27
C GLU A 331 -1.93 29.03 -12.27
N PHE A 332 -1.63 28.90 -10.98
CA PHE A 332 -2.66 28.84 -9.95
C PHE A 332 -3.53 30.09 -9.93
N LYS A 333 -2.89 31.27 -10.05
CA LYS A 333 -3.56 32.56 -10.12
C LYS A 333 -4.56 32.63 -11.29
N ASP A 334 -4.10 32.32 -12.50
CA ASP A 334 -4.95 32.35 -13.70
C ASP A 334 -6.11 31.37 -13.59
N TRP A 335 -5.83 30.15 -13.12
CA TRP A 335 -6.86 29.14 -12.93
C TRP A 335 -7.92 29.56 -11.91
N LEU A 336 -7.52 30.20 -10.81
CA LEU A 336 -8.47 30.74 -9.83
C LEU A 336 -9.35 31.85 -10.40
N GLU A 337 -8.77 32.78 -11.18
CA GLU A 337 -9.52 33.89 -11.78
C GLU A 337 -10.51 33.43 -12.86
N GLU A 338 -10.16 32.40 -13.63
CA GLU A 338 -11.01 31.87 -14.70
C GLU A 338 -12.19 31.03 -14.20
N ASN A 339 -12.03 30.32 -13.08
CA ASN A 339 -12.95 29.25 -12.67
C ASN A 339 -13.78 29.57 -11.43
N PHE A 340 -13.46 30.63 -10.69
CA PHE A 340 -14.13 30.93 -9.41
C PHE A 340 -14.48 32.41 -9.29
N SER A 341 -15.72 32.68 -8.87
CA SER A 341 -16.14 34.00 -8.40
C SER A 341 -15.42 34.39 -7.09
N LYS A 342 -15.57 35.65 -6.66
CA LYS A 342 -14.95 36.13 -5.42
C LYS A 342 -15.43 35.37 -4.18
N GLU A 343 -16.70 35.00 -4.16
CA GLU A 343 -17.33 34.23 -3.08
C GLU A 343 -16.82 32.78 -3.09
N GLU A 344 -16.78 32.14 -4.25
CA GLU A 344 -16.31 30.75 -4.39
C GLU A 344 -14.82 30.61 -4.06
N LYS A 345 -13.98 31.61 -4.37
CA LYS A 345 -12.56 31.62 -3.97
C LYS A 345 -12.38 31.55 -2.46
N LYS A 346 -13.22 32.23 -1.68
CA LYS A 346 -13.14 32.19 -0.21
C LYS A 346 -13.43 30.79 0.32
N GLU A 347 -14.43 30.12 -0.24
CA GLU A 347 -14.75 28.73 0.10
C GLU A 347 -13.65 27.78 -0.33
N TYR A 348 -13.11 27.96 -1.54
CA TYR A 348 -11.99 27.20 -2.07
C TYR A 348 -10.76 27.32 -1.15
N PHE A 349 -10.41 28.54 -0.73
CA PHE A 349 -9.26 28.78 0.13
C PHE A 349 -9.43 28.13 1.50
N LYS A 350 -10.63 28.23 2.09
CA LYS A 350 -10.93 27.58 3.36
C LYS A 350 -10.86 26.05 3.25
N LYS A 351 -11.39 25.48 2.16
CA LYS A 351 -11.43 24.04 1.91
C LYS A 351 -10.01 23.47 1.69
N ASN A 352 -9.16 24.18 0.96
CA ASN A 352 -7.83 23.71 0.55
C ASN A 352 -6.67 24.27 1.40
N TYR A 353 -6.99 24.94 2.51
CA TYR A 353 -6.01 25.55 3.42
C TYR A 353 -5.07 26.54 2.71
N ILE A 354 -5.63 27.35 1.80
CA ILE A 354 -4.88 28.32 1.01
C ILE A 354 -4.74 29.63 1.81
N PRO A 355 -3.51 30.16 1.99
CA PRO A 355 -3.31 31.45 2.62
C PRO A 355 -3.92 32.59 1.78
N THR A 356 -4.51 33.57 2.45
CA THR A 356 -5.32 34.64 1.79
C THR A 356 -4.59 35.96 1.60
N ASN A 357 -3.44 36.14 2.26
CA ASN A 357 -2.70 37.41 2.28
C ASN A 357 -1.44 37.37 1.39
N ILE A 358 -1.40 36.48 0.40
CA ILE A 358 -0.23 36.27 -0.47
C ILE A 358 -0.67 36.39 -1.93
N ASP A 359 0.12 37.07 -2.76
CA ASP A 359 -0.08 37.00 -4.22
C ASP A 359 0.51 35.69 -4.76
N PHE A 360 -0.27 34.95 -5.55
CA PHE A 360 0.07 33.59 -5.99
C PHE A 360 1.06 33.55 -7.18
N THR A 361 2.17 34.27 -7.05
CA THR A 361 3.27 34.29 -8.01
C THR A 361 4.39 33.33 -7.59
N PHE A 362 5.28 32.99 -8.53
CA PHE A 362 6.45 32.14 -8.21
C PHE A 362 7.46 32.83 -7.29
N GLU A 363 7.47 34.16 -7.20
CA GLU A 363 8.31 34.91 -6.25
C GLU A 363 7.90 34.61 -4.80
N ASN A 364 6.59 34.50 -4.55
CA ASN A 364 6.04 34.21 -3.22
C ASN A 364 5.85 32.71 -2.97
N TYR A 365 6.37 31.82 -3.83
CA TYR A 365 6.12 30.39 -3.72
C TYR A 365 6.56 29.81 -2.37
N ASN A 366 7.76 30.15 -1.90
CA ASN A 366 8.27 29.64 -0.63
C ASN A 366 7.46 30.17 0.56
N GLU A 367 7.06 31.45 0.54
CA GLU A 367 6.20 32.05 1.56
C GLU A 367 4.83 31.35 1.59
N PHE A 368 4.25 31.12 0.41
CA PHE A 368 3.01 30.36 0.26
C PHE A 368 3.10 28.98 0.90
N LEU A 369 4.19 28.24 0.65
CA LEU A 369 4.36 26.92 1.22
C LEU A 369 4.43 26.95 2.75
N LEU A 370 5.23 27.87 3.31
CA LEU A 370 5.40 27.99 4.76
C LEU A 370 4.08 28.35 5.46
N GLU A 371 3.33 29.30 4.92
CA GLU A 371 2.03 29.71 5.45
C GLU A 371 0.99 28.60 5.34
N ARG A 372 0.97 27.87 4.21
CA ARG A 372 0.09 26.71 4.03
C ARG A 372 0.47 25.57 4.97
N ASP A 373 1.75 25.28 5.16
CA ASP A 373 2.22 24.23 6.09
C ASP A 373 1.72 24.49 7.51
N GLN A 374 1.74 25.73 7.99
CA GLN A 374 1.20 26.06 9.31
C GLN A 374 -0.31 25.79 9.41
N LEU A 375 -1.08 26.09 8.35
CA LEU A 375 -2.51 25.81 8.28
C LEU A 375 -2.79 24.30 8.27
N LEU A 376 -2.02 23.55 7.47
CA LEU A 376 -2.11 22.09 7.40
C LEU A 376 -1.76 21.45 8.75
N LEU A 377 -0.64 21.86 9.36
CA LEU A 377 -0.18 21.34 10.64
C LEU A 377 -1.22 21.56 11.75
N LYS A 378 -1.76 22.78 11.84
CA LYS A 378 -2.79 23.13 12.83
C LYS A 378 -4.00 22.22 12.69
N GLN A 379 -4.42 21.93 11.46
CA GLN A 379 -5.54 21.06 11.20
C GLN A 379 -5.21 19.59 11.48
N LEU A 380 -4.04 19.09 11.07
CA LEU A 380 -3.60 17.72 11.36
C LEU A 380 -3.49 17.48 12.87
N LYS A 381 -2.93 18.42 13.63
CA LYS A 381 -2.88 18.36 15.11
C LYS A 381 -4.29 18.23 15.70
N LYS A 382 -5.27 19.00 15.19
CA LYS A 382 -6.68 18.91 15.64
C LYS A 382 -7.34 17.55 15.35
N ILE A 383 -6.96 16.89 14.26
CA ILE A 383 -7.55 15.60 13.83
C ILE A 383 -6.89 14.42 14.54
N LEU A 384 -5.55 14.43 14.62
CA LEU A 384 -4.75 13.27 15.00
C LEU A 384 -4.38 13.22 16.47
N LEU A 385 -4.23 14.38 17.12
CA LEU A 385 -4.01 14.43 18.56
C LEU A 385 -5.34 14.24 19.27
N GLU A 386 -5.40 13.23 20.14
CA GLU A 386 -6.56 13.05 21.02
C GLU A 386 -6.69 14.30 21.90
N LYS A 387 -7.91 14.83 22.00
CA LYS A 387 -8.17 15.87 23.01
C LYS A 387 -8.05 15.20 24.37
N GLU A 388 -7.12 15.67 25.19
CA GLU A 388 -7.02 15.30 26.61
C GLU A 388 -8.35 15.53 27.35
#